data_AF-A0A968MBB7-F1
#
_entry.id   AF-A0A968MBB7-F1
#
_cell.length_a   1.000
_cell.length_b   1.000
_cell.length_c   1.000
_cell.angle_alpha   90.00
_cell.angle_beta   90.00
_cell.angle_gamma   90.00
#
_symmetry.space_group_name_H-M   'P 1'
#
loop_
_entity.id
_entity.type
_entity.pdbx_description
1 polymer ?
#
loop_
_entity_poly.entity_id
_entity_poly.type
_entity_poly.pdbx_seq_one_letter_code
_entity_poly.pdbx_strand_id
1 'polypeptide(L)'
;MADYTQALKLDPEYEKAYYNRGLAYLDIGELEQAVNDFSRTLQLDSSHARAHYHRGRTLILMERWEEAGGDFTRAIELDPTYANAYRRRGDVLVQLNRTEAALRDYQKAAELLIQENEQDAAEKILDKIKDLQS
;
A
#
# COMPACT_ATOMS: atom_id res chain seq x y z
N MET A 1 -11.21 6.77 -16.68
CA MET A 1 -11.08 8.09 -15.97
C MET A 1 -12.27 9.02 -16.22
N ALA A 2 -12.62 9.29 -17.48
CA ALA A 2 -13.79 10.13 -17.80
C ALA A 2 -15.08 9.60 -17.16
N ASP A 3 -15.29 8.28 -17.21
CA ASP A 3 -16.48 7.63 -16.64
C ASP A 3 -16.55 7.78 -15.11
N TYR A 4 -15.43 7.64 -14.40
CA TYR A 4 -15.39 7.86 -12.94
C TYR A 4 -15.66 9.32 -12.58
N THR A 5 -15.13 10.26 -13.37
CA THR A 5 -15.41 11.69 -13.14
C THR A 5 -16.88 12.02 -13.38
N GLN A 6 -17.51 11.39 -14.38
CA GLN A 6 -18.95 11.56 -14.59
C GLN A 6 -19.77 10.91 -13.48
N ALA A 7 -19.39 9.72 -13.02
CA ALA A 7 -20.03 9.06 -11.88
C ALA A 7 -20.00 9.95 -10.62
N LEU A 8 -18.86 10.59 -10.35
CA LEU A 8 -18.67 11.48 -9.20
C LEU A 8 -19.41 12.81 -9.32
N LYS A 9 -19.79 13.25 -10.53
CA LYS A 9 -20.70 14.38 -10.71
C LYS A 9 -22.14 14.03 -10.36
N LEU A 10 -22.54 12.78 -10.59
CA LEU A 10 -23.88 12.28 -10.28
C LEU A 10 -24.01 11.90 -8.80
N ASP A 11 -22.95 11.31 -8.24
CA ASP A 11 -22.86 10.90 -6.84
C ASP A 11 -21.46 11.23 -6.27
N PRO A 12 -21.32 12.39 -5.59
CA PRO A 12 -20.06 12.81 -4.97
C PRO A 12 -19.60 11.95 -3.78
N GLU A 13 -20.44 11.02 -3.31
CA GLU A 13 -20.15 10.10 -2.21
C GLU A 13 -19.89 8.67 -2.71
N TYR A 14 -19.79 8.46 -4.02
CA TYR A 14 -19.49 7.15 -4.59
C TYR A 14 -18.02 6.75 -4.37
N GLU A 15 -17.74 6.18 -3.20
CA GLU A 15 -16.43 5.73 -2.72
C GLU A 15 -15.67 4.91 -3.78
N LYS A 16 -16.30 3.90 -4.39
CA LYS A 16 -15.66 3.03 -5.39
C LYS A 16 -15.20 3.79 -6.63
N ALA A 17 -15.87 4.89 -7.01
CA ALA A 17 -15.44 5.69 -8.14
C ALA A 17 -14.17 6.49 -7.82
N TYR A 18 -14.02 7.00 -6.60
CA TYR A 18 -12.76 7.60 -6.15
C TYR A 18 -11.64 6.56 -6.14
N TYR A 19 -11.85 5.40 -5.53
CA TYR A 19 -10.82 4.36 -5.47
C TYR A 19 -10.31 3.96 -6.86
N ASN A 20 -11.23 3.66 -7.78
CA ASN A 20 -10.86 3.24 -9.14
C ASN A 20 -10.23 4.37 -9.96
N ARG A 21 -10.64 5.63 -9.74
CA ARG A 21 -10.00 6.78 -10.40
C ARG A 21 -8.60 7.04 -9.82
N GLY A 22 -8.40 6.86 -8.52
CA GLY A 22 -7.10 6.91 -7.88
C GLY A 22 -6.12 5.85 -8.42
N LEU A 23 -6.59 4.61 -8.63
CA LEU A 23 -5.81 3.57 -9.30
C LEU A 23 -5.41 4.01 -10.72
N ALA A 24 -6.36 4.54 -11.49
CA ALA A 24 -6.06 5.02 -12.83
C ALA A 24 -5.04 6.17 -12.82
N TYR A 25 -5.13 7.11 -11.89
CA TYR A 25 -4.16 8.20 -11.76
C TYR A 25 -2.77 7.69 -11.40
N LEU A 26 -2.69 6.70 -10.50
CA LEU A 26 -1.44 6.04 -10.16
C LEU A 26 -0.81 5.37 -11.39
N ASP A 27 -1.60 4.68 -12.22
CA ASP A 27 -1.10 3.98 -13.41
C ASP A 27 -0.52 4.93 -14.47
N ILE A 28 -1.01 6.17 -14.54
CA ILE A 28 -0.48 7.20 -15.48
C ILE A 28 0.55 8.15 -14.84
N GLY A 29 0.89 7.95 -13.56
CA GLY A 29 1.89 8.75 -12.86
C GLY A 29 1.39 10.09 -12.29
N GLU A 30 0.09 10.35 -12.28
CA GLU A 30 -0.51 11.54 -11.67
C GLU A 30 -0.66 11.34 -10.14
N LEU A 31 0.48 11.34 -9.45
CA LEU A 31 0.59 10.86 -8.07
C LEU A 31 -0.23 11.67 -7.06
N GLU A 32 -0.26 12.99 -7.16
CA GLU A 32 -1.04 13.86 -6.25
C GLU A 32 -2.55 13.61 -6.39
N GLN A 33 -3.03 13.46 -7.64
CA GLN A 33 -4.42 13.16 -7.93
C GLN A 33 -4.80 11.77 -7.40
N ALA A 34 -3.91 10.79 -7.52
CA ALA A 34 -4.10 9.47 -6.92
C ALA A 34 -4.19 9.55 -5.38
N VAL A 35 -3.29 10.29 -4.71
CA VAL A 35 -3.34 10.49 -3.25
C VAL A 35 -4.66 11.16 -2.83
N ASN A 36 -5.11 12.17 -3.57
CA ASN A 36 -6.37 12.87 -3.28
C ASN A 36 -7.58 11.93 -3.40
N ASP A 37 -7.66 11.13 -4.45
CA ASP A 37 -8.74 10.19 -4.66
C ASP A 37 -8.74 9.06 -3.63
N PHE A 38 -7.57 8.49 -3.29
CA PHE A 38 -7.49 7.51 -2.19
C PHE A 38 -7.83 8.14 -0.83
N SER A 39 -7.45 9.39 -0.59
CA SER A 39 -7.82 10.09 0.64
C SER A 39 -9.32 10.32 0.72
N ARG A 40 -9.97 10.65 -0.39
CA ARG A 40 -11.43 10.79 -0.45
C ARG A 40 -12.14 9.45 -0.25
N THR A 41 -11.58 8.37 -0.81
CA THR A 41 -12.02 6.99 -0.54
C THR A 41 -12.01 6.70 0.96
N LEU A 42 -10.91 7.04 1.64
CA LEU A 42 -10.72 6.80 3.08
C LEU A 42 -11.54 7.73 4.00
N GLN A 43 -11.95 8.90 3.51
CA GLN A 43 -12.92 9.75 4.21
C GLN A 43 -14.33 9.14 4.21
N LEU A 44 -14.69 8.45 3.11
CA LEU A 44 -16.00 7.80 2.96
C LEU A 44 -16.02 6.41 3.63
N ASP A 45 -14.91 5.67 3.54
CA ASP A 45 -14.70 4.38 4.20
C ASP A 45 -13.28 4.26 4.75
N SER A 46 -13.14 4.53 6.04
CA SER A 46 -11.85 4.44 6.76
C SER A 46 -11.40 3.00 7.04
N SER A 47 -12.23 2.00 6.70
CA SER A 47 -11.91 0.57 6.84
C SER A 47 -11.41 -0.06 5.53
N HIS A 48 -11.25 0.72 4.46
CA HIS A 48 -10.80 0.23 3.17
C HIS A 48 -9.28 -0.04 3.15
N ALA A 49 -8.86 -1.24 3.56
CA ALA A 49 -7.46 -1.65 3.65
C ALA A 49 -6.66 -1.44 2.34
N ARG A 50 -7.26 -1.75 1.18
CA ARG A 50 -6.62 -1.54 -0.13
C ARG A 50 -6.41 -0.06 -0.47
N ALA A 51 -7.32 0.84 -0.08
CA ALA A 51 -7.14 2.27 -0.31
C ALA A 51 -5.96 2.82 0.50
N HIS A 52 -5.81 2.39 1.76
CA HIS A 52 -4.59 2.65 2.55
C HIS A 52 -3.34 2.13 1.85
N TYR A 53 -3.34 0.85 1.42
CA TYR A 53 -2.21 0.25 0.72
C TYR A 53 -1.81 1.02 -0.55
N HIS A 54 -2.78 1.39 -1.40
CA HIS A 54 -2.50 2.10 -2.65
C HIS A 54 -2.10 3.56 -2.42
N ARG A 55 -2.65 4.24 -1.40
CA ARG A 55 -2.18 5.56 -1.00
C ARG A 55 -0.73 5.50 -0.49
N GLY A 56 -0.41 4.54 0.38
CA GLY A 56 0.96 4.30 0.86
C GLY A 56 1.95 4.02 -0.28
N ARG A 57 1.55 3.21 -1.27
CA ARG A 57 2.37 2.98 -2.48
C ARG A 57 2.60 4.25 -3.30
N THR A 58 1.59 5.08 -3.43
CA THR A 58 1.68 6.35 -4.15
C THR A 58 2.62 7.31 -3.43
N LEU A 59 2.52 7.37 -2.10
CA LEU A 59 3.39 8.18 -1.24
C LEU A 59 4.86 7.73 -1.30
N ILE A 60 5.15 6.43 -1.44
CA ILE A 60 6.52 5.94 -1.73
C ILE A 60 7.08 6.57 -3.01
N LEU A 61 6.28 6.61 -4.09
CA LEU A 61 6.73 7.18 -5.37
C LEU A 61 6.99 8.69 -5.29
N MET A 62 6.44 9.34 -4.27
CA MET A 62 6.66 10.75 -3.94
C MET A 62 7.70 10.95 -2.84
N GLU A 63 8.41 9.89 -2.42
CA GLU A 63 9.39 9.89 -1.32
C GLU A 63 8.83 10.37 0.05
N ARG A 64 7.51 10.26 0.23
CA ARG A 64 6.79 10.60 1.48
C ARG A 64 6.76 9.39 2.42
N TRP A 65 7.94 8.98 2.87
CA TRP A 65 8.18 7.70 3.55
C TRP A 65 7.38 7.52 4.85
N GLU A 66 7.36 8.51 5.75
CA GLU A 66 6.66 8.37 7.04
C GLU A 66 5.14 8.25 6.87
N GLU A 67 4.56 9.03 5.96
CA GLU A 67 3.13 8.96 5.65
C GLU A 67 2.77 7.60 5.03
N ALA A 68 3.62 7.09 4.12
CA ALA A 68 3.46 5.76 3.56
C ALA A 68 3.50 4.66 4.64
N GLY A 69 4.41 4.76 5.61
CA GLY A 69 4.51 3.84 6.74
C GLY A 69 3.25 3.80 7.60
N GLY A 70 2.62 4.96 7.82
CA GLY A 70 1.33 5.08 8.50
C GLY A 70 0.21 4.37 7.74
N ASP A 71 0.13 4.57 6.42
CA ASP A 71 -0.86 3.92 5.57
C ASP A 71 -0.70 2.39 5.52
N PHE A 72 0.52 1.88 5.39
CA PHE A 72 0.72 0.42 5.43
C PHE A 72 0.39 -0.17 6.79
N THR A 73 0.69 0.56 7.88
CA THR A 73 0.29 0.13 9.23
C THR A 73 -1.22 0.01 9.32
N ARG A 74 -1.95 1.00 8.82
CA ARG A 74 -3.42 0.95 8.84
C ARG A 74 -3.98 -0.16 7.96
N ALA A 75 -3.39 -0.41 6.79
CA ALA A 75 -3.77 -1.54 5.95
C ALA A 75 -3.58 -2.90 6.66
N ILE A 76 -2.48 -3.06 7.41
CA ILE A 76 -2.17 -4.27 8.20
C ILE A 76 -3.12 -4.44 9.38
N GLU A 77 -3.48 -3.35 10.07
CA GLU A 77 -4.47 -3.41 11.17
C GLU A 77 -5.85 -3.86 10.68
N LEU A 78 -6.24 -3.44 9.48
CA LEU A 78 -7.51 -3.79 8.86
C LEU A 78 -7.49 -5.19 8.24
N ASP A 79 -6.35 -5.60 7.68
CA ASP A 79 -6.12 -6.94 7.12
C ASP A 79 -4.75 -7.48 7.56
N PRO A 80 -4.70 -8.24 8.67
CA PRO A 80 -3.46 -8.82 9.19
C PRO A 80 -2.84 -9.89 8.28
N THR A 81 -3.55 -10.32 7.23
CA THR A 81 -3.04 -11.29 6.24
C THR A 81 -2.49 -10.63 4.99
N TYR A 82 -2.48 -9.29 4.91
CA TYR A 82 -2.05 -8.57 3.73
C TYR A 82 -0.53 -8.56 3.54
N ALA A 83 0.03 -9.65 3.01
CA ALA A 83 1.48 -9.87 2.86
C ALA A 83 2.19 -8.71 2.14
N ASN A 84 1.57 -8.17 1.10
CA ASN A 84 2.09 -7.04 0.34
C ASN A 84 2.19 -5.75 1.17
N ALA A 85 1.31 -5.51 2.14
CA ALA A 85 1.38 -4.34 3.00
C ALA A 85 2.57 -4.45 3.98
N TYR A 86 2.79 -5.63 4.56
CA TYR A 86 3.99 -5.90 5.37
C TYR A 86 5.27 -5.69 4.56
N ARG A 87 5.37 -6.28 3.35
CA ARG A 87 6.54 -6.11 2.49
C ARG A 87 6.83 -4.63 2.19
N ARG A 88 5.80 -3.86 1.83
CA ARG A 88 5.95 -2.43 1.52
C ARG A 88 6.29 -1.59 2.74
N ARG A 89 5.73 -1.91 3.92
CA ARG A 89 6.13 -1.24 5.17
C ARG A 89 7.58 -1.57 5.53
N GLY A 90 8.03 -2.81 5.30
CA GLY A 90 9.44 -3.19 5.39
C GLY A 90 10.34 -2.34 4.47
N ASP A 91 9.93 -2.11 3.22
CA ASP A 91 10.66 -1.25 2.28
C ASP A 91 10.81 0.18 2.84
N VAL A 92 9.71 0.75 3.36
CA VAL A 92 9.69 2.08 4.00
C VAL A 92 10.58 2.12 5.24
N LEU A 93 10.52 1.11 6.09
CA LEU A 93 11.31 1.05 7.33
C LEU A 93 12.82 0.99 7.04
N VAL A 94 13.24 0.32 5.97
CA VAL A 94 14.65 0.37 5.51
C VAL A 94 15.05 1.80 5.12
N GLN A 95 14.21 2.50 4.34
CA GLN A 95 14.49 3.90 3.96
C GLN A 95 14.58 4.84 5.18
N LEU A 96 13.82 4.54 6.23
CA LEU A 96 13.84 5.28 7.49
C LEU A 96 14.94 4.81 8.47
N ASN A 97 15.87 3.95 8.04
CA ASN A 97 16.92 3.36 8.87
C ASN A 97 16.41 2.57 10.10
N ARG A 98 15.21 1.99 10.00
CA ARG A 98 14.57 1.14 11.03
C ARG A 98 14.69 -0.34 10.66
N THR A 99 15.91 -0.81 10.42
CA THR A 99 16.20 -2.14 9.85
C THR A 99 15.62 -3.29 10.66
N GLU A 100 15.71 -3.28 11.99
CA GLU A 100 15.17 -4.36 12.83
C GLU A 100 13.65 -4.52 12.67
N ALA A 101 12.91 -3.41 12.59
CA ALA A 101 11.48 -3.44 12.35
C ALA A 101 11.16 -3.91 10.92
N ALA A 102 11.97 -3.51 9.93
CA ALA A 102 11.82 -3.97 8.55
C ALA A 102 11.99 -5.49 8.43
N LEU A 103 12.98 -6.07 9.12
CA LEU A 103 13.22 -7.51 9.12
C LEU A 103 12.01 -8.30 9.64
N ARG A 104 11.34 -7.81 10.70
CA ARG A 104 10.11 -8.43 11.24
C ARG A 104 8.97 -8.38 10.22
N ASP A 105 8.81 -7.26 9.52
CA ASP A 105 7.79 -7.10 8.48
C ASP A 105 8.07 -8.01 7.28
N TYR A 106 9.32 -8.12 6.84
CA TYR A 106 9.69 -9.05 5.77
C TYR A 106 9.46 -10.51 6.15
N GLN A 107 9.83 -10.90 7.38
CA GLN A 107 9.55 -12.25 7.88
C GLN A 107 8.05 -12.55 7.84
N LYS A 108 7.23 -11.61 8.34
CA LYS A 108 5.78 -11.78 8.31
C LYS A 108 5.21 -11.85 6.89
N ALA A 109 5.72 -11.04 5.97
CA ALA A 109 5.32 -11.06 4.57
C ALA A 109 5.66 -12.42 3.91
N ALA A 110 6.86 -12.95 4.15
CA ALA A 110 7.28 -14.25 3.61
C ALA A 110 6.41 -15.40 4.16
N GLU A 111 6.13 -15.40 5.46
CA GLU A 111 5.23 -16.39 6.08
C GLU A 111 3.85 -16.41 5.42
N LEU A 112 3.25 -15.23 5.19
CA LEU A 112 1.92 -15.11 4.58
C LEU A 112 1.94 -15.56 3.11
N LEU A 113 2.94 -15.16 2.33
CA LEU A 113 3.08 -15.58 0.93
C LEU A 113 3.22 -17.10 0.80
N ILE A 114 3.95 -17.75 1.71
CA ILE A 114 4.05 -19.22 1.75
C ILE A 114 2.68 -19.85 1.99
N GLN A 115 1.86 -19.28 2.88
CA GLN A 115 0.49 -19.74 3.14
C GLN A 115 -0.43 -19.54 1.92
N GLU A 116 -0.18 -18.50 1.12
CA GLU A 116 -0.89 -18.21 -0.12
C GLU A 116 -0.39 -19.04 -1.32
N ASN A 117 0.61 -19.92 -1.12
CA ASN A 117 1.31 -20.70 -2.15
C ASN A 117 2.14 -19.84 -3.14
N GLU A 118 2.54 -18.63 -2.75
CA GLU A 118 3.41 -17.74 -3.54
C GLU A 118 4.91 -17.92 -3.16
N GLN A 119 5.42 -19.14 -3.35
CA GLN A 119 6.79 -19.52 -2.94
C GLN A 119 7.89 -18.65 -3.57
N ASP A 120 7.79 -18.37 -4.87
CA ASP A 120 8.75 -17.53 -5.60
C ASP A 120 8.80 -16.09 -5.06
N ALA A 121 7.66 -15.57 -4.60
CA ALA A 121 7.57 -14.24 -4.01
C ALA A 121 8.17 -14.23 -2.60
N ALA A 122 7.92 -15.27 -1.82
CA ALA A 122 8.49 -15.44 -0.49
C ALA A 122 10.03 -15.58 -0.55
N GLU A 123 10.57 -16.35 -1.49
CA GLU A 123 12.02 -16.55 -1.64
C GLU A 123 12.76 -15.22 -1.88
N LYS A 124 12.22 -14.35 -2.74
CA LYS A 124 12.78 -13.01 -2.98
C LYS A 124 12.83 -12.16 -1.71
N ILE A 125 11.86 -12.31 -0.81
CA ILE A 125 11.85 -11.61 0.48
C ILE A 125 12.89 -12.22 1.43
N LEU A 126 13.02 -13.55 1.45
CA LEU A 126 14.00 -14.24 2.27
C LEU A 126 15.45 -13.91 1.87
N ASP A 127 15.72 -13.76 0.57
CA ASP A 127 17.03 -13.31 0.10
C ASP A 127 17.31 -11.87 0.54
N LYS A 128 16.33 -10.97 0.41
CA LYS A 128 16.44 -9.61 0.94
C LYS A 128 16.70 -9.58 2.45
N ILE A 129 16.12 -10.49 3.22
CA ILE A 129 16.39 -10.63 4.66
C ILE A 129 17.87 -10.99 4.90
N LYS A 130 18.43 -11.96 4.14
CA LYS A 130 19.84 -12.35 4.26
C LYS A 130 20.77 -11.18 3.95
N ASP A 131 20.50 -10.45 2.87
CA ASP A 131 21.30 -9.29 2.45
C ASP A 131 21.31 -8.17 3.50
N LEU A 132 20.21 -7.98 4.23
CA LEU A 132 20.12 -6.98 5.31
C LEU A 132 20.79 -7.42 6.61
N GLN A 133 21.17 -8.69 6.73
CA GLN A 133 21.81 -9.26 7.92
C GLN A 133 23.32 -9.49 7.74
N SER A 134 23.82 -9.43 6.50
CA SER A 134 25.25 -9.51 6.16
C SER A 134 25.97 -8.18 6.33
#